data_AF-A0A520Z8G3-F1
#
_entry.id   AF-A0A520Z8G3-F1
#
_cell.length_a   1.000
_cell.length_b   1.000
_cell.length_c   1.000
_cell.angle_alpha   90.00
_cell.angle_beta   90.00
_cell.angle_gamma   90.00
#
_symmetry.space_group_name_H-M   'P 1'
#
loop_
_entity.id
_entity.type
_entity.pdbx_description
1 polymer ?
#
loop_
_entity_poly.entity_id
_entity_poly.type
_entity_poly.pdbx_seq_one_letter_code
_entity_poly.pdbx_strand_id
1 'polypeptide(L)'
;MALGLANASKGLGVIAQVVGLVEKALTKRGTRIDKKIDAVKAMQKAVNNTRLYLVKSKNKYEPNAELSNLWNDAFAAMVPIDKSLARQLNNSSRFWSDPHRWLAEEGAMELIPDLEELDEKCDSIIVELENRK
;
A
#
# COMPACT_ATOMS: atom_id res chain seq x y z
N MET A 1 -32.12 15.81 8.04
CA MET A 1 -31.24 15.66 6.86
C MET A 1 -30.10 14.73 7.24
N ALA A 2 -30.21 13.45 6.90
CA ALA A 2 -29.17 12.45 7.14
C ALA A 2 -28.54 12.11 5.78
N LEU A 3 -27.27 12.49 5.58
CA LEU A 3 -26.50 12.15 4.40
C LEU A 3 -25.31 11.27 4.82
N GLY A 4 -25.41 9.99 4.44
CA GLY A 4 -24.31 9.24 3.85
C GLY A 4 -23.10 8.90 4.71
N LEU A 5 -23.26 7.97 5.65
CA LEU A 5 -22.15 7.13 6.13
C LEU A 5 -22.19 5.78 5.40
N ALA A 6 -21.77 5.75 4.14
CA ALA A 6 -21.59 4.51 3.41
C ALA A 6 -20.39 4.64 2.48
N ASN A 7 -19.20 4.31 2.99
CA ASN A 7 -18.05 3.75 2.23
C ASN A 7 -16.82 3.53 3.13
N ALA A 8 -17.01 2.90 4.29
CA ALA A 8 -15.90 2.49 5.17
C ALA A 8 -15.67 0.96 5.19
N SER A 9 -16.39 0.18 4.37
CA SER A 9 -16.47 -1.28 4.52
C SER A 9 -15.40 -2.09 3.76
N LYS A 10 -14.76 -1.55 2.72
CA LYS A 10 -13.79 -2.33 1.92
C LYS A 10 -12.44 -2.55 2.62
N GLY A 11 -11.92 -1.55 3.34
CA GLY A 11 -10.59 -1.64 3.98
C GLY A 11 -10.51 -2.55 5.23
N LEU A 12 -11.65 -2.84 5.87
CA LEU A 12 -11.69 -3.68 7.08
C LEU A 12 -11.60 -5.18 6.78
N GLY A 13 -12.03 -5.63 5.60
CA GLY A 13 -12.02 -7.05 5.22
C GLY A 13 -10.61 -7.62 5.09
N VAL A 14 -9.67 -6.81 4.59
CA VAL A 14 -8.31 -7.26 4.27
C VAL A 14 -7.47 -7.49 5.53
N ILE A 15 -7.64 -6.65 6.56
CA ILE A 15 -6.92 -6.80 7.84
C ILE A 15 -7.28 -8.15 8.50
N ALA A 16 -8.56 -8.54 8.47
CA ALA A 16 -9.00 -9.81 9.04
C ALA A 16 -8.42 -11.03 8.28
N GLN A 17 -8.33 -10.95 6.95
CA GLN A 17 -7.78 -12.03 6.12
C GLN A 17 -6.27 -12.20 6.31
N VAL A 18 -5.52 -11.10 6.38
CA VAL A 18 -4.07 -11.13 6.64
C VAL A 18 -3.77 -11.79 7.99
N VAL A 19 -4.56 -11.53 9.04
CA VAL A 19 -4.36 -12.14 10.36
C VAL A 19 -4.50 -13.67 10.30
N GLY A 20 -5.54 -14.19 9.61
CA GLY A 20 -5.75 -15.63 9.47
C GLY A 20 -4.69 -16.36 8.63
N LEU A 21 -4.04 -15.66 7.68
CA LEU A 21 -2.92 -16.20 6.90
C LEU A 21 -1.60 -16.19 7.69
N VAL A 22 -1.37 -15.17 8.51
CA VAL A 22 -0.20 -15.10 9.40
C VAL A 22 -0.20 -16.29 10.35
N GLU A 23 -1.32 -16.61 10.99
CA GLU A 23 -1.41 -17.75 11.93
C GLU A 23 -1.04 -19.09 11.28
N LYS A 24 -1.38 -19.29 10.00
CA LYS A 24 -1.05 -20.52 9.26
C LYS A 24 0.41 -20.57 8.81
N ALA A 25 0.98 -19.43 8.45
CA ALA A 25 2.36 -19.33 7.95
C ALA A 25 3.41 -19.43 9.08
N LEU A 26 3.04 -19.09 10.32
CA LEU A 26 3.93 -19.12 11.50
C LEU A 26 4.51 -20.51 11.86
N THR A 27 4.13 -21.58 11.15
CA THR A 27 4.68 -22.92 11.35
C THR A 27 6.03 -23.16 10.64
N LYS A 28 6.44 -22.30 9.67
CA LYS A 28 7.77 -22.35 9.03
C LYS A 28 8.27 -20.95 8.70
N ARG A 29 9.08 -20.37 9.59
CA ARG A 29 9.73 -19.07 9.41
C ARG A 29 10.57 -19.04 8.11
N GLY A 30 10.29 -18.12 7.19
CA GLY A 30 11.12 -17.81 6.02
C GLY A 30 10.59 -18.32 4.67
N THR A 31 9.30 -18.66 4.58
CA THR A 31 8.71 -19.15 3.34
C THR A 31 8.43 -18.02 2.33
N ARG A 32 8.23 -18.37 1.05
CA ARG A 32 7.76 -17.43 0.02
C ARG A 32 6.43 -16.76 0.40
N ILE A 33 5.62 -17.43 1.22
CA ILE A 33 4.33 -16.93 1.71
C ILE A 33 4.56 -15.81 2.72
N ASP A 34 5.47 -15.98 3.69
CA ASP A 34 5.82 -14.94 4.67
C ASP A 34 6.26 -13.64 3.97
N LYS A 35 7.12 -13.76 2.96
CA LYS A 35 7.59 -12.60 2.18
C LYS A 35 6.45 -11.86 1.49
N LYS A 36 5.50 -12.60 0.91
CA LYS A 36 4.30 -11.99 0.28
C LYS A 36 3.41 -11.31 1.31
N ILE A 37 3.18 -11.95 2.47
CA ILE A 37 2.41 -11.36 3.57
C ILE A 37 3.05 -10.07 4.06
N ASP A 38 4.38 -10.06 4.27
CA ASP A 38 5.10 -8.89 4.75
C ASP A 38 5.07 -7.73 3.74
N ALA A 39 5.17 -8.03 2.44
CA ALA A 39 5.03 -7.02 1.40
C ALA A 39 3.63 -6.41 1.35
N VAL A 40 2.58 -7.23 1.45
CA VAL A 40 1.20 -6.75 1.51
C VAL A 40 0.98 -5.89 2.75
N LYS A 41 1.47 -6.30 3.92
CA LYS A 41 1.40 -5.50 5.16
C LYS A 41 2.09 -4.15 5.01
N ALA A 42 3.30 -4.13 4.44
CA ALA A 42 4.05 -2.89 4.23
C ALA A 42 3.29 -1.94 3.29
N MET A 43 2.75 -2.46 2.18
CA MET A 43 1.96 -1.68 1.23
C MET A 43 0.68 -1.12 1.85
N GLN A 44 -0.09 -1.93 2.57
CA GLN A 44 -1.29 -1.49 3.29
C GLN A 44 -0.98 -0.42 4.34
N LYS A 45 0.13 -0.58 5.06
CA LYS A 45 0.58 0.43 6.03
C LYS A 45 0.85 1.76 5.33
N ALA A 46 1.54 1.76 4.20
CA ALA A 46 1.82 2.96 3.42
C ALA A 46 0.54 3.62 2.88
N VAL A 47 -0.37 2.83 2.29
CA VAL A 47 -1.68 3.30 1.79
C VAL A 47 -2.50 3.94 2.91
N ASN A 48 -2.67 3.26 4.04
CA ASN A 48 -3.48 3.75 5.15
C ASN A 48 -2.93 5.04 5.76
N ASN A 49 -1.61 5.11 5.97
CA ASN A 49 -0.99 6.34 6.49
C ASN A 49 -1.09 7.49 5.48
N THR A 50 -1.00 7.19 4.19
CA THR A 50 -1.19 8.20 3.14
C THR A 50 -2.62 8.76 3.17
N ARG A 51 -3.64 7.89 3.25
CA ARG A 51 -5.04 8.33 3.39
C ARG A 51 -5.26 9.19 4.62
N LEU A 52 -4.76 8.73 5.77
CA LEU A 52 -4.87 9.47 7.03
C LEU A 52 -4.19 10.84 6.95
N TYR A 53 -3.03 10.91 6.32
CA TYR A 53 -2.32 12.15 6.09
C TYR A 53 -3.12 13.09 5.19
N LEU A 54 -3.65 12.61 4.06
CA LEU A 54 -4.43 13.42 3.12
C LEU A 54 -5.70 13.97 3.77
N VAL A 55 -6.40 13.17 4.58
CA VAL A 55 -7.56 13.66 5.36
C VAL A 55 -7.14 14.78 6.33
N LYS A 56 -6.05 14.57 7.09
CA LYS A 56 -5.56 15.55 8.08
C LYS A 56 -5.04 16.84 7.44
N SER A 57 -4.36 16.73 6.32
CA SER A 57 -3.78 17.86 5.58
C SER A 57 -4.80 18.60 4.72
N LYS A 58 -6.05 18.12 4.63
CA LYS A 58 -7.10 18.61 3.73
C LYS A 58 -6.66 18.52 2.26
N ASN A 59 -6.12 17.36 1.88
CA ASN A 59 -5.59 17.04 0.55
C ASN A 59 -4.47 17.99 0.11
N LYS A 60 -3.67 18.49 1.05
CA LYS A 60 -2.45 19.24 0.73
C LYS A 60 -1.28 18.29 0.63
N TYR A 61 -0.57 18.36 -0.48
CA TYR A 61 0.62 17.57 -0.73
C TYR A 61 1.85 18.34 -0.27
N GLU A 62 2.23 18.14 0.99
CA GLU A 62 3.50 18.66 1.52
C GLU A 62 4.51 17.52 1.70
N PRO A 63 5.82 17.83 1.64
CA PRO A 63 6.86 16.83 1.93
C PRO A 63 6.60 16.11 3.25
N ASN A 64 6.70 14.78 3.21
CA ASN A 64 6.47 13.93 4.36
C ASN A 64 7.46 12.75 4.36
N ALA A 65 8.52 12.90 5.16
CA ALA A 65 9.57 11.89 5.30
C ALA A 65 9.05 10.55 5.85
N GLU A 66 8.04 10.57 6.72
CA GLU A 66 7.44 9.34 7.25
C GLU A 66 6.73 8.56 6.15
N LEU A 67 5.90 9.23 5.34
CA LEU A 67 5.26 8.58 4.19
C LEU A 67 6.30 8.09 3.18
N SER A 68 7.30 8.92 2.86
CA SER A 68 8.42 8.53 1.99
C SER A 68 9.06 7.22 2.45
N ASN A 69 9.34 7.09 3.75
CA ASN A 69 9.93 5.88 4.32
C ASN A 69 8.97 4.68 4.25
N LEU A 70 7.69 4.85 4.58
CA LEU A 70 6.71 3.77 4.49
C LEU A 70 6.57 3.21 3.06
N TRP A 71 6.55 4.09 2.06
CA TRP A 71 6.54 3.68 0.66
C TRP A 71 7.84 3.01 0.23
N ASN A 72 8.98 3.44 0.77
CA ASN A 72 10.28 2.81 0.52
C ASN A 72 10.36 1.40 1.14
N ASP A 73 9.81 1.20 2.35
CA ASP A 73 9.71 -0.11 2.98
C ASP A 73 8.82 -1.05 2.15
N ALA A 74 7.67 -0.54 1.67
CA ALA A 74 6.78 -1.29 0.78
C ALA A 74 7.46 -1.65 -0.55
N PHE A 75 8.20 -0.71 -1.15
CA PHE A 75 9.05 -0.97 -2.31
C PHE A 75 10.02 -2.13 -2.04
N ALA A 76 10.83 -2.04 -0.99
CA ALA A 76 11.86 -3.04 -0.69
C ALA A 76 11.26 -4.44 -0.49
N ALA A 77 10.11 -4.52 0.19
CA ALA A 77 9.41 -5.78 0.41
C ALA A 77 8.78 -6.34 -0.88
N MET A 78 8.36 -5.49 -1.82
CA MET A 78 7.70 -5.89 -3.07
C MET A 78 8.67 -6.29 -4.19
N VAL A 79 9.92 -5.80 -4.20
CA VAL A 79 10.96 -6.16 -5.18
C VAL A 79 11.05 -7.66 -5.52
N PRO A 80 11.09 -8.59 -4.54
CA PRO A 80 11.18 -10.02 -4.83
C PRO A 80 9.86 -10.66 -5.32
N ILE A 81 8.75 -9.92 -5.34
CA ILE A 81 7.40 -10.42 -5.66
C ILE A 81 6.92 -9.88 -7.00
N ASP A 82 6.90 -8.56 -7.14
CA ASP A 82 6.45 -7.86 -8.34
C ASP A 82 7.31 -6.61 -8.56
N LYS A 83 8.19 -6.68 -9.57
CA LYS A 83 9.11 -5.59 -9.91
C LYS A 83 8.40 -4.37 -10.53
N SER A 84 7.29 -4.59 -11.21
CA SER A 84 6.51 -3.51 -11.84
C SER A 84 5.82 -2.70 -10.75
N LEU A 85 5.13 -3.39 -9.84
CA LEU A 85 4.50 -2.78 -8.68
C LEU A 85 5.54 -2.10 -7.78
N ALA A 86 6.67 -2.76 -7.50
CA ALA A 86 7.75 -2.17 -6.71
C ALA A 86 8.23 -0.83 -7.29
N ARG A 87 8.31 -0.69 -8.62
CA ARG A 87 8.68 0.58 -9.25
C ARG A 87 7.65 1.68 -8.97
N GLN A 88 6.36 1.37 -9.02
CA GLN A 88 5.30 2.33 -8.68
C GLN A 88 5.39 2.76 -7.21
N LEU A 89 5.64 1.83 -6.28
CA LEU A 89 5.83 2.14 -4.86
C LEU A 89 7.06 3.02 -4.61
N ASN A 90 8.14 2.81 -5.36
CA ASN A 90 9.32 3.68 -5.30
C ASN A 90 9.02 5.10 -5.80
N ASN A 91 8.18 5.25 -6.83
CA ASN A 91 7.72 6.57 -7.27
C ASN A 91 6.92 7.26 -6.18
N SER A 92 6.01 6.54 -5.49
CA SER A 92 5.30 7.08 -4.33
C SER A 92 6.25 7.57 -3.23
N SER A 93 7.30 6.80 -2.92
CA SER A 93 8.33 7.23 -1.95
C SER A 93 8.97 8.55 -2.35
N ARG A 94 9.44 8.65 -3.61
CA ARG A 94 10.06 9.86 -4.15
C ARG A 94 9.09 11.04 -4.21
N PHE A 95 7.83 10.81 -4.53
CA PHE A 95 6.79 11.83 -4.51
C PHE A 95 6.67 12.44 -3.10
N TRP A 96 6.54 11.60 -2.07
CA TRP A 96 6.41 12.08 -0.70
C TRP A 96 7.67 12.76 -0.14
N SER A 97 8.82 12.62 -0.80
CA SER A 97 10.02 13.39 -0.45
C SER A 97 9.96 14.85 -0.91
N ASP A 98 9.29 15.14 -2.03
CA ASP A 98 9.13 16.49 -2.59
C ASP A 98 7.94 16.55 -3.56
N PRO A 99 6.69 16.63 -3.05
CA PRO A 99 5.50 16.60 -3.92
C PRO A 99 5.42 17.78 -4.89
N HIS A 100 5.91 18.95 -4.48
CA HIS A 100 5.83 20.18 -5.28
C HIS A 100 6.60 20.04 -6.59
N ARG A 101 7.77 19.40 -6.56
CA ARG A 101 8.53 19.10 -7.78
C ARG A 101 7.77 18.21 -8.74
N TRP A 102 7.07 17.20 -8.24
CA TRP A 102 6.29 16.28 -9.07
C TRP A 102 5.04 16.94 -9.63
N LEU A 103 4.35 17.76 -8.82
CA LEU A 103 3.17 18.51 -9.25
C LEU A 103 3.50 19.58 -10.30
N ALA A 104 4.75 20.04 -10.35
CA ALA A 104 5.23 20.98 -11.37
C ALA A 104 5.60 20.31 -12.70
N GLU A 105 5.78 18.99 -12.73
CA GLU A 105 6.18 18.24 -13.92
C GLU A 105 4.94 17.60 -14.58
N GLU A 106 4.71 17.93 -15.84
CA GLU A 106 3.58 17.41 -16.60
C GLU A 106 3.66 15.89 -16.72
N GLY A 107 2.56 15.20 -16.42
CA GLY A 107 2.48 13.72 -16.48
C GLY A 107 3.16 12.99 -15.32
N ALA A 108 3.89 13.66 -14.42
CA ALA A 108 4.56 12.97 -13.31
C ALA A 108 3.57 12.28 -12.34
N MET A 109 2.36 12.82 -12.20
CA MET A 109 1.31 12.21 -11.39
C MET A 109 0.75 10.91 -11.98
N GLU A 110 0.89 10.65 -13.28
CA GLU A 110 0.50 9.37 -13.91
C GLU A 110 1.39 8.21 -13.44
N LEU A 111 2.56 8.52 -12.88
CA LEU A 111 3.50 7.56 -12.34
C LEU A 111 3.21 7.18 -10.88
N ILE A 112 2.30 7.93 -10.22
CA ILE A 112 1.89 7.70 -8.85
C ILE A 112 0.65 6.80 -8.86
N PRO A 113 0.75 5.59 -8.30
CA PRO A 113 -0.38 4.66 -8.28
C PRO A 113 -1.53 5.20 -7.43
N ASP A 114 -2.76 4.93 -7.87
CA ASP A 114 -3.95 5.23 -7.09
C ASP A 114 -4.05 4.35 -5.84
N LEU A 115 -4.55 4.91 -4.74
CA LEU A 115 -4.62 4.20 -3.47
C LEU A 115 -5.68 3.08 -3.45
N GLU A 116 -6.78 3.20 -4.20
CA GLU A 116 -7.78 2.13 -4.35
C GLU A 116 -7.21 1.00 -5.21
N GLU A 117 -6.53 1.32 -6.32
CA GLU A 117 -5.84 0.30 -7.15
C GLU A 117 -4.83 -0.53 -6.34
N LEU A 118 -4.08 0.11 -5.43
CA LEU A 118 -3.13 -0.59 -4.57
C LEU A 118 -3.79 -1.50 -3.54
N ASP A 119 -4.97 -1.16 -3.04
CA ASP A 119 -5.75 -2.05 -2.17
C ASP A 119 -6.23 -3.29 -2.94
N GLU A 120 -6.75 -3.09 -4.15
CA GLU A 120 -7.16 -4.20 -5.02
C GLU A 120 -5.99 -5.14 -5.34
N LYS A 121 -4.79 -4.58 -5.54
CA LYS A 121 -3.56 -5.39 -5.68
C LYS A 121 -3.20 -6.15 -4.42
N CYS A 122 -3.40 -5.58 -3.22
CA CYS A 122 -3.23 -6.32 -1.97
C CYS A 122 -4.15 -7.54 -1.92
N ASP A 123 -5.43 -7.35 -2.24
CA ASP A 123 -6.44 -8.41 -2.23
C ASP A 123 -6.12 -9.50 -3.25
N SER A 124 -5.70 -9.12 -4.45
CA SER A 124 -5.26 -10.05 -5.48
C SER A 124 -4.09 -10.92 -5.00
N ILE A 125 -3.06 -10.32 -4.38
CA ILE A 125 -1.91 -11.05 -3.84
C ILE A 125 -2.32 -12.01 -2.72
N ILE A 126 -3.29 -11.61 -1.87
CA ILE A 126 -3.84 -12.45 -0.79
C ILE A 126 -4.62 -13.64 -1.37
N VAL A 127 -5.50 -13.41 -2.34
CA VAL A 127 -6.29 -14.48 -2.99
C VAL A 127 -5.37 -15.48 -3.69
N GLU A 128 -4.31 -15.01 -4.36
CA GLU A 128 -3.29 -15.90 -4.93
C GLU A 128 -2.60 -16.79 -3.89
N LEU A 129 -2.42 -16.30 -2.66
CA LEU A 129 -1.84 -17.08 -1.56
C LEU A 129 -2.82 -18.15 -1.08
N GLU A 130 -4.12 -17.84 -1.01
CA GLU A 130 -5.16 -18.77 -0.56
C GLU A 130 -5.40 -19.92 -1.54
N ASN A 131 -5.30 -19.65 -2.83
CA ASN A 131 -5.55 -20.62 -3.91
C ASN A 131 -4.37 -21.60 -4.15
N ARG A 132 -3.23 -21.44 -3.47
CA ARG A 132 -2.07 -22.33 -3.56
C ARG A 132 -2.05 -23.46 -2.52
N LYS A 133 -3.20 -23.73 -1.88
CA LYS A 133 -3.41 -24.94 -1.06
C LYS A 133 -3.50 -26.18 -1.94
#